data_AF-A0A225DAV9-F1
#
_entry.id   AF-A0A225DAV9-F1
#
_cell.length_a   1.000
_cell.length_b   1.000
_cell.length_c   1.000
_cell.angle_alpha   90.00
_cell.angle_beta   90.00
_cell.angle_gamma   90.00
#
_symmetry.space_group_name_H-M   'P 1'
#
loop_
_entity.id
_entity.type
_entity.pdbx_description
1 polymer ?
#
loop_
_entity_poly.entity_id
_entity_poly.type
_entity_poly.pdbx_seq_one_letter_code
_entity_poly.pdbx_strand_id
1 'polypeptide(L)'
;MILADQKMTATQVILLAADDLMATGKSEFTEWDLTVASWLRDRLRFGLRGYAQSYPDHKRVMMEIMGQKPNGPVQQKFMEKVRPNHYRLTALGRTAAARIRGGGGAGSGSGGGTKQTSAKMITVKELYDRAIGYVSRTEFRRWQDNPEEPREWAGAAAFLGLSGRHSGADPVERLGEIQIAIRAAVDWCSANEVAFLTDGGQGGTPIHIRDLADMLDFLQALKYRFPENLDEPAQGEKKAKKRIPD
;
A
#
# COMPACT_ATOMS: atom_id res chain seq x y z
N MET A 1 -22.18 9.45 7.42
CA MET A 1 -21.73 8.05 7.56
C MET A 1 -21.26 7.62 6.18
N ILE A 2 -19.97 7.71 5.89
CA ILE A 2 -19.43 7.39 4.56
C ILE A 2 -18.35 6.33 4.78
N LEU A 3 -18.60 5.15 4.21
CA LEU A 3 -17.70 4.00 4.23
C LEU A 3 -16.41 4.40 3.50
N ALA A 4 -15.28 4.37 4.20
CA ALA A 4 -13.97 4.48 3.56
C ALA A 4 -13.85 3.33 2.54
N ASP A 5 -13.85 3.68 1.26
CA ASP A 5 -13.86 2.72 0.17
C ASP A 5 -12.54 1.93 0.24
N GLN A 6 -12.63 0.63 0.52
CA GLN A 6 -11.47 -0.27 0.51
C GLN A 6 -10.75 -0.07 -0.83
N LYS A 7 -9.47 0.31 -0.83
CA LYS A 7 -8.73 0.54 -2.08
C LYS A 7 -8.63 -0.76 -2.86
N MET A 8 -9.59 -0.99 -3.74
CA MET A 8 -9.72 -2.22 -4.51
C MET A 8 -8.52 -2.38 -5.44
N THR A 9 -8.04 -3.62 -5.60
CA THR A 9 -7.02 -3.95 -6.60
C THR A 9 -7.61 -3.82 -8.01
N ALA A 10 -6.74 -3.70 -9.03
CA ALA A 10 -7.22 -3.55 -10.41
C ALA A 10 -8.09 -4.74 -10.83
N THR A 11 -7.67 -5.95 -10.46
CA THR A 11 -8.44 -7.19 -10.64
C THR A 11 -9.79 -7.12 -9.94
N GLN A 12 -9.85 -6.64 -8.69
CA GLN A 12 -11.12 -6.52 -7.96
C GLN A 12 -12.08 -5.53 -8.62
N VAL A 13 -11.59 -4.37 -9.06
CA VAL A 13 -12.42 -3.39 -9.78
C VAL A 13 -12.96 -3.99 -11.08
N ILE A 14 -12.12 -4.71 -11.83
CA ILE A 14 -12.52 -5.39 -13.08
C ILE A 14 -13.55 -6.49 -12.80
N LEU A 15 -13.38 -7.28 -11.72
CA LEU A 15 -14.35 -8.32 -11.35
C LEU A 15 -15.71 -7.74 -10.98
N LEU A 16 -15.74 -6.61 -10.26
CA LEU A 16 -16.99 -5.93 -9.94
C LEU A 16 -17.64 -5.32 -11.17
N ALA A 17 -16.85 -4.69 -12.06
CA ALA A 17 -17.35 -4.16 -13.32
C ALA A 17 -17.96 -5.27 -14.19
N ALA A 18 -17.29 -6.42 -14.27
CA ALA A 18 -17.79 -7.58 -14.99
C ALA A 18 -19.07 -8.17 -14.35
N ASP A 19 -19.15 -8.21 -13.02
CA ASP A 19 -20.34 -8.65 -12.29
C ASP A 19 -21.53 -7.68 -12.47
N ASP A 20 -21.29 -6.36 -12.47
CA ASP A 20 -22.29 -5.33 -12.80
C ASP A 20 -22.84 -5.54 -14.23
N LEU A 21 -21.95 -5.81 -15.20
CA LEU A 21 -22.35 -6.09 -16.58
C LEU A 21 -23.24 -7.33 -16.68
N MET A 22 -22.92 -8.39 -15.93
CA MET A 22 -23.74 -9.61 -15.89
C MET A 22 -25.09 -9.38 -15.18
N ALA A 23 -25.13 -8.51 -14.17
CA ALA A 23 -26.35 -8.15 -13.45
C ALA A 23 -27.41 -7.46 -14.33
N THR A 24 -27.00 -6.92 -15.49
CA THR A 24 -27.94 -6.39 -16.51
C THR A 24 -28.72 -7.46 -17.27
N GLY A 25 -28.52 -8.75 -16.94
CA GLY A 25 -29.18 -9.88 -17.58
C GLY A 25 -28.45 -10.43 -18.81
N LYS A 26 -27.29 -9.86 -19.16
CA LYS A 26 -26.42 -10.38 -20.22
C LYS A 26 -25.66 -11.61 -19.72
N SER A 27 -25.48 -12.60 -20.60
CA SER A 27 -24.70 -13.82 -20.32
C SER A 27 -23.20 -13.67 -20.63
N GLU A 28 -22.82 -12.67 -21.43
CA GLU A 28 -21.46 -12.32 -21.81
C GLU A 28 -21.36 -10.80 -22.10
N PHE A 29 -20.15 -10.26 -22.12
CA PHE A 29 -19.88 -8.85 -22.39
C PHE A 29 -18.62 -8.69 -23.26
N THR A 30 -18.54 -7.57 -23.98
CA THR A 30 -17.38 -7.27 -24.85
C THR A 30 -16.19 -6.72 -24.06
N GLU A 31 -14.99 -6.78 -24.64
CA GLU A 31 -13.79 -6.10 -24.12
C GLU A 31 -14.03 -4.60 -23.90
N TRP A 32 -14.80 -3.97 -24.79
CA TRP A 32 -15.15 -2.56 -24.72
C TRP A 32 -16.14 -2.25 -23.60
N ASP A 33 -17.19 -3.07 -23.44
CA ASP A 33 -18.13 -2.94 -22.33
C ASP A 33 -17.40 -3.03 -20.99
N LEU A 34 -16.52 -4.02 -20.84
CA LEU A 34 -15.71 -4.21 -19.64
C LEU A 34 -14.78 -3.03 -19.38
N THR A 35 -14.19 -2.49 -20.44
CA THR A 35 -13.27 -1.35 -20.36
C THR A 35 -14.00 -0.10 -19.85
N VAL A 36 -15.16 0.21 -20.44
CA VAL A 36 -15.98 1.36 -20.02
C VAL A 36 -16.48 1.15 -18.60
N ALA A 37 -16.99 -0.03 -18.26
CA ALA A 37 -17.47 -0.33 -16.91
C ALA A 37 -16.36 -0.24 -15.86
N SER A 38 -15.16 -0.76 -16.15
CA SER A 38 -14.01 -0.68 -15.23
C SER A 38 -13.55 0.77 -15.04
N TRP A 39 -13.53 1.56 -16.11
CA TRP A 39 -13.20 2.99 -16.06
C TRP A 39 -14.23 3.81 -15.29
N LEU A 40 -15.52 3.53 -15.45
CA LEU A 40 -16.56 4.21 -14.66
C LEU A 40 -16.42 3.94 -13.16
N ARG A 41 -15.87 2.77 -12.77
CA ARG A 41 -15.59 2.44 -11.36
C ARG A 41 -14.31 3.08 -10.83
N ASP A 42 -13.24 3.16 -11.63
CA ASP A 42 -11.99 3.85 -11.26
C ASP A 42 -11.39 4.58 -12.47
N ARG A 43 -11.81 5.84 -12.62
CA ARG A 43 -11.42 6.70 -13.76
C ARG A 43 -9.93 6.99 -13.78
N LEU A 44 -9.31 7.15 -12.62
CA LEU A 44 -7.87 7.46 -12.52
C LEU A 44 -7.00 6.27 -12.94
N ARG A 45 -7.42 5.06 -12.57
CA ARG A 45 -6.66 3.83 -12.86
C ARG A 45 -6.80 3.38 -14.30
N PHE A 46 -8.01 3.40 -14.84
CA PHE A 46 -8.31 2.87 -16.17
C PHE A 46 -8.56 3.96 -17.21
N GLY A 47 -8.30 5.22 -16.88
CA GLY A 47 -8.37 6.33 -17.80
C GLY A 47 -7.06 6.58 -18.55
N LEU A 48 -7.17 7.23 -19.71
CA LEU A 48 -6.04 7.63 -20.54
C LEU A 48 -5.20 8.70 -19.82
N ARG A 49 -3.87 8.58 -19.84
CA ARG A 49 -2.99 9.55 -19.17
C ARG A 49 -3.20 10.97 -19.73
N GLY A 50 -3.45 11.93 -18.84
CA GLY A 50 -3.78 13.31 -19.20
C GLY A 50 -5.26 13.56 -19.52
N TYR A 51 -6.05 12.50 -19.73
CA TYR A 51 -7.49 12.58 -20.04
C TYR A 51 -8.31 11.57 -19.23
N ALA A 52 -7.82 11.21 -18.03
CA ALA A 52 -8.36 10.09 -17.28
C ALA A 52 -9.84 10.26 -16.89
N GLN A 53 -10.32 11.50 -16.81
CA GLN A 53 -11.71 11.82 -16.52
C GLN A 53 -12.63 11.78 -17.74
N SER A 54 -12.07 11.80 -18.95
CA SER A 54 -12.83 11.94 -20.21
C SER A 54 -12.80 10.68 -21.06
N TYR A 55 -11.72 9.89 -21.02
CA TYR A 55 -11.54 8.75 -21.90
C TYR A 55 -10.99 7.51 -21.17
N PRO A 56 -11.57 6.31 -21.42
CA PRO A 56 -11.02 5.06 -20.93
C PRO A 56 -9.77 4.63 -21.72
N ASP A 57 -8.87 3.90 -21.05
CA ASP A 57 -7.67 3.28 -21.62
C ASP A 57 -7.87 1.76 -21.74
N HIS A 58 -8.27 1.33 -22.94
CA HIS A 58 -8.49 -0.08 -23.27
C HIS A 58 -7.24 -0.94 -23.03
N LYS A 59 -6.05 -0.42 -23.35
CA LYS A 59 -4.80 -1.16 -23.20
C LYS A 59 -4.53 -1.47 -21.73
N ARG A 60 -4.81 -0.54 -20.82
CA ARG A 60 -4.67 -0.76 -19.37
C ARG A 60 -5.56 -1.88 -18.86
N VAL A 61 -6.84 -1.89 -19.26
CA VAL A 61 -7.78 -2.97 -18.85
C VAL A 61 -7.33 -4.31 -19.44
N MET A 62 -6.97 -4.35 -20.72
CA MET A 62 -6.53 -5.59 -21.36
C MET A 62 -5.23 -6.15 -20.76
N MET A 63 -4.29 -5.30 -20.35
CA MET A 63 -3.08 -5.75 -19.65
C MET A 63 -3.37 -6.40 -18.29
N GLU A 64 -4.44 -6.00 -17.60
CA GLU A 64 -4.85 -6.64 -16.35
C GLU A 64 -5.52 -7.99 -16.58
N ILE A 65 -6.35 -8.13 -17.63
CA ILE A 65 -7.08 -9.39 -17.89
C ILE A 65 -6.26 -10.41 -18.68
N MET A 66 -5.48 -9.98 -19.67
CA MET A 66 -4.69 -10.84 -20.57
C MET A 66 -3.20 -10.87 -20.24
N GLY A 67 -2.73 -10.01 -19.33
CA GLY A 67 -1.33 -9.99 -18.94
C GLY A 67 -0.88 -11.31 -18.33
N GLN A 68 0.42 -11.59 -18.38
CA GLN A 68 1.05 -12.74 -17.72
C GLN A 68 1.13 -12.57 -16.19
N LYS A 69 0.24 -11.76 -15.60
CA LYS A 69 0.21 -11.55 -14.16
C LYS A 69 -0.40 -12.80 -13.50
N PRO A 70 0.26 -13.39 -12.50
CA PRO A 70 -0.28 -14.59 -11.81
C PRO A 70 -1.63 -14.33 -11.14
N ASN A 71 -1.94 -13.06 -10.84
CA ASN A 71 -3.18 -12.61 -10.20
C ASN A 71 -4.21 -12.03 -11.18
N GLY A 72 -4.07 -12.28 -12.48
CA GLY A 72 -5.02 -11.83 -13.49
C GLY A 72 -6.35 -12.59 -13.40
N PRO A 73 -7.50 -11.96 -13.65
CA PRO A 73 -8.81 -12.60 -13.50
C PRO A 73 -9.02 -13.81 -14.44
N VAL A 74 -8.36 -13.83 -15.61
CA VAL A 74 -8.38 -14.98 -16.52
C VAL A 74 -7.49 -16.11 -16.00
N GLN A 75 -6.28 -15.79 -15.52
CA GLN A 75 -5.35 -16.77 -14.93
C GLN A 75 -5.92 -17.43 -13.68
N GLN A 76 -6.65 -16.66 -12.87
CA GLN A 76 -7.36 -17.12 -11.68
C GLN A 76 -8.70 -17.81 -12.00
N LYS A 77 -9.05 -17.98 -13.28
CA LYS A 77 -10.31 -18.61 -13.75
C LYS A 77 -11.58 -17.93 -13.24
N PHE A 78 -11.50 -16.66 -12.83
CA PHE A 78 -12.67 -15.87 -12.48
C PHE A 78 -13.41 -15.38 -13.73
N MET A 79 -12.68 -15.21 -14.82
CA MET A 79 -13.22 -14.86 -16.13
C MET A 79 -12.68 -15.82 -17.18
N GLU A 80 -13.47 -16.04 -18.22
CA GLU A 80 -13.06 -16.83 -19.38
C GLU A 80 -13.39 -16.08 -20.66
N LYS A 81 -12.56 -16.30 -21.69
CA LYS A 81 -12.81 -15.80 -23.04
C LYS A 81 -13.69 -16.80 -23.76
N VAL A 82 -14.89 -16.39 -24.15
CA VAL A 82 -15.89 -17.27 -24.78
C VAL A 82 -15.72 -17.28 -26.30
N ARG A 83 -15.45 -16.12 -26.89
CA ARG A 83 -15.19 -15.91 -28.32
C ARG A 83 -14.31 -14.65 -28.51
N PRO A 84 -13.83 -14.34 -29.72
CA PRO A 84 -13.03 -13.13 -29.94
C PRO A 84 -13.72 -11.89 -29.37
N ASN A 85 -12.99 -11.14 -28.55
CA ASN A 85 -13.41 -9.91 -27.88
C ASN A 85 -14.61 -10.04 -26.93
N HIS A 86 -14.97 -11.25 -26.51
CA HIS A 86 -16.09 -11.49 -25.59
C HIS A 86 -15.65 -12.34 -24.40
N TYR A 87 -16.09 -11.92 -23.22
CA TYR A 87 -15.75 -12.52 -21.95
C TYR A 87 -17.01 -12.80 -21.13
N ARG A 88 -16.86 -13.72 -20.20
CA ARG A 88 -17.90 -14.05 -19.23
C ARG A 88 -17.29 -14.26 -17.85
N LEU A 89 -18.04 -13.89 -16.83
CA LEU A 89 -17.71 -14.22 -15.45
C LEU A 89 -18.05 -15.70 -15.16
N THR A 90 -17.12 -16.46 -14.61
CA THR A 90 -17.38 -17.83 -14.17
C THR A 90 -18.18 -17.84 -12.87
N ALA A 91 -18.69 -19.01 -12.46
CA ALA A 91 -19.33 -19.14 -11.14
C ALA A 91 -18.37 -18.76 -9.98
N LEU A 92 -17.08 -19.09 -10.14
CA LEU A 92 -16.03 -18.70 -9.20
C LEU A 92 -15.85 -17.18 -9.17
N GLY A 93 -15.80 -16.54 -10.35
CA GLY A 93 -15.74 -15.08 -10.46
C GLY A 93 -16.94 -14.38 -9.81
N ARG A 94 -18.16 -14.92 -9.96
CA ARG A 94 -19.37 -14.34 -9.35
C ARG A 94 -19.30 -14.40 -7.84
N THR A 95 -18.84 -15.53 -7.32
CA THR A 95 -18.64 -15.73 -5.88
C THR A 95 -17.56 -14.78 -5.34
N ALA A 96 -16.47 -14.59 -6.10
CA ALA A 96 -15.43 -13.64 -5.74
C ALA A 96 -15.93 -12.18 -5.77
N ALA A 97 -16.71 -11.78 -6.77
CA ALA A 97 -17.33 -10.45 -6.85
C ALA A 97 -18.30 -10.20 -5.69
N ALA A 98 -19.20 -11.16 -5.40
CA ALA A 98 -20.11 -11.09 -4.26
C ALA A 98 -19.35 -10.96 -2.93
N ARG A 99 -18.24 -11.68 -2.78
CA ARG A 99 -17.37 -11.61 -1.61
C ARG A 99 -16.71 -10.24 -1.45
N ILE A 100 -16.31 -9.62 -2.55
CA ILE A 100 -15.77 -8.25 -2.56
C ILE A 100 -16.86 -7.25 -2.16
N ARG A 101 -18.10 -7.39 -2.67
CA ARG A 101 -19.25 -6.52 -2.29
C ARG A 101 -19.68 -6.68 -0.84
N GLY A 102 -19.62 -7.89 -0.29
CA GLY A 102 -20.04 -8.22 1.07
C GLY A 102 -19.05 -7.83 2.18
N GLY A 103 -17.98 -7.08 1.88
CA GLY A 103 -17.01 -6.61 2.87
C GLY A 103 -16.03 -7.68 3.38
N GLY A 104 -15.97 -8.86 2.75
CA GLY A 104 -15.19 -9.99 3.21
C GLY A 104 -14.22 -10.53 2.16
N GLY A 105 -13.26 -9.74 1.69
CA GLY A 105 -12.27 -10.15 0.69
C GLY A 105 -11.25 -11.22 1.14
N ALA A 106 -11.71 -12.41 1.56
CA ALA A 106 -10.87 -13.60 1.72
C ALA A 106 -10.67 -14.27 0.35
N GLY A 107 -9.48 -14.11 -0.22
CA GLY A 107 -8.98 -14.98 -1.29
C GLY A 107 -8.66 -16.37 -0.75
N SER A 108 -9.52 -17.33 -1.09
CA SER A 108 -9.32 -18.77 -1.31
C SER A 108 -7.94 -19.39 -0.99
N GLY A 109 -7.93 -20.45 -0.19
CA GLY A 109 -6.77 -21.32 0.01
C GLY A 109 -6.48 -22.26 -1.17
N SER A 110 -5.22 -22.64 -1.33
CA SER A 110 -4.71 -24.03 -1.17
C SER A 110 -3.29 -24.17 -1.72
N GLY A 111 -2.36 -24.60 -0.87
CA GLY A 111 -1.18 -25.39 -1.24
C GLY A 111 0.12 -24.64 -1.54
N GLY A 112 1.02 -24.59 -0.55
CA GLY A 112 2.43 -24.24 -0.76
C GLY A 112 2.98 -23.35 0.35
N GLY A 113 3.68 -23.95 1.31
CA GLY A 113 4.16 -23.29 2.51
C GLY A 113 5.14 -22.15 2.25
N THR A 114 4.77 -20.96 2.72
CA THR A 114 5.70 -19.99 3.31
C THR A 114 4.91 -19.21 4.34
N LYS A 115 5.46 -19.01 5.54
CA LYS A 115 4.86 -18.22 6.63
C LYS A 115 4.62 -16.78 6.15
N GLN A 116 3.46 -16.52 5.55
CA GLN A 116 3.00 -15.18 5.22
C GLN A 116 2.07 -14.75 6.34
N THR A 117 2.60 -13.92 7.23
CA THR A 117 1.88 -13.24 8.30
C THR A 117 0.56 -12.69 7.75
N SER A 118 -0.56 -13.22 8.25
CA SER A 118 -1.90 -12.69 8.03
C SER A 118 -1.88 -11.18 8.27
N ALA A 119 -2.00 -10.39 7.19
CA ALA A 119 -2.00 -8.95 7.27
C ALA A 119 -3.26 -8.50 8.04
N LYS A 120 -3.09 -8.28 9.33
CA LYS A 120 -4.05 -7.63 10.22
C LYS A 120 -4.49 -6.34 9.52
N MET A 121 -5.79 -6.18 9.26
CA MET A 121 -6.34 -4.92 8.78
C MET A 121 -5.92 -3.82 9.74
N ILE A 122 -5.03 -2.92 9.31
CA ILE A 122 -4.58 -1.81 10.13
C ILE A 122 -5.73 -0.81 10.18
N THR A 123 -6.34 -0.69 11.35
CA THR A 123 -7.42 0.28 11.61
C THR A 123 -6.86 1.72 11.59
N VAL A 124 -7.72 2.73 11.38
CA VAL A 124 -7.33 4.15 11.48
C VAL A 124 -6.70 4.44 12.84
N LYS A 125 -7.26 3.85 13.90
CA LYS A 125 -6.71 3.93 15.24
C LYS A 125 -5.30 3.33 15.32
N GLU A 126 -5.04 2.19 14.69
CA GLU A 126 -3.69 1.61 14.65
C GLU A 126 -2.72 2.44 13.79
N LEU A 127 -3.18 3.10 12.72
CA LEU A 127 -2.38 4.06 11.96
C LEU A 127 -2.03 5.27 12.84
N TYR A 128 -3.01 5.81 13.55
CA TYR A 128 -2.84 6.90 14.50
C TYR A 128 -1.86 6.52 15.61
N ASP A 129 -2.09 5.40 16.31
CA ASP A 129 -1.27 4.93 17.42
C ASP A 129 0.20 4.71 16.99
N ARG A 130 0.42 4.25 15.76
CA ARG A 130 1.77 4.10 15.19
C ARG A 130 2.38 5.45 14.84
N ALA A 131 1.65 6.31 14.13
CA ALA A 131 2.15 7.59 13.68
C ALA A 131 2.46 8.50 14.87
N ILE A 132 1.55 8.60 15.85
CA ILE A 132 1.67 9.50 17.01
C ILE A 132 2.97 9.26 17.77
N GLY A 133 3.38 7.99 17.95
CA GLY A 133 4.62 7.62 18.64
C GLY A 133 5.91 8.05 17.93
N TYR A 134 5.84 8.51 16.68
CA TYR A 134 6.97 9.07 15.94
C TYR A 134 6.88 10.59 15.81
N VAL A 135 5.72 11.14 15.40
CA VAL A 135 5.54 12.60 15.29
C VAL A 135 5.55 13.33 16.64
N SER A 136 5.35 12.62 17.75
CA SER A 136 5.51 13.20 19.10
C SER A 136 6.94 13.17 19.63
N ARG A 137 7.92 12.60 18.89
CA ARG A 137 9.30 12.48 19.39
C ARG A 137 10.02 13.82 19.36
N THR A 138 10.83 14.05 20.39
CA THR A 138 11.58 15.29 20.58
C THR A 138 12.57 15.56 19.46
N GLU A 139 13.18 14.52 18.90
CA GLU A 139 14.17 14.63 17.82
C GLU A 139 13.52 15.16 16.54
N PHE A 140 12.32 14.66 16.21
CA PHE A 140 11.55 15.15 15.06
C PHE A 140 11.12 16.60 15.25
N ARG A 141 10.65 16.97 16.45
CA ARG A 141 10.27 18.37 16.74
C ARG A 141 11.44 19.33 16.63
N ARG A 142 12.62 18.94 17.13
CA ARG A 142 13.86 19.72 16.95
C ARG A 142 14.23 19.88 15.48
N TRP A 143 14.01 18.85 14.65
CA TRP A 143 14.25 18.94 13.21
C TRP A 143 13.25 19.88 12.51
N GLN A 144 11.97 19.86 12.91
CA GLN A 144 10.98 20.81 12.39
C GLN A 144 11.38 22.27 12.67
N ASP A 145 11.98 22.53 13.84
CA ASP A 145 12.49 23.86 14.20
C ASP A 145 13.84 24.17 13.53
N ASN A 146 14.70 23.16 13.36
CA ASN A 146 16.03 23.28 12.76
C ASN A 146 16.35 22.05 11.88
N PRO A 147 16.27 22.17 10.54
CA PRO A 147 16.53 21.07 9.60
C PRO A 147 17.94 20.45 9.68
N GLU A 148 18.89 21.10 10.36
CA GLU A 148 20.22 20.55 10.62
C GLU A 148 20.26 19.48 11.73
N GLU A 149 19.21 19.35 12.55
CA GLU A 149 19.14 18.33 13.60
C GLU A 149 18.62 16.98 13.05
N PRO A 150 18.88 15.84 13.71
CA PRO A 150 19.99 15.63 14.62
C PRO A 150 21.32 15.75 13.86
N ARG A 151 22.28 16.46 14.44
CA ARG A 151 23.64 16.59 13.87
C ARG A 151 24.50 15.34 14.06
N GLU A 152 24.22 14.58 15.11
CA GLU A 152 24.98 13.38 15.50
C GLU A 152 24.12 12.12 15.42
N TRP A 153 24.77 10.98 15.18
CA TRP A 153 24.11 9.67 15.12
C TRP A 153 23.37 9.33 16.41
N ALA A 154 23.86 9.77 17.58
CA ALA A 154 23.20 9.50 18.85
C ALA A 154 21.74 10.01 18.88
N GLY A 155 21.48 11.18 18.28
CA GLY A 155 20.13 11.72 18.15
C GLY A 155 19.26 10.92 17.18
N ALA A 156 19.82 10.53 16.02
CA ALA A 156 19.13 9.66 15.07
C ALA A 156 18.80 8.29 15.67
N ALA A 157 19.75 7.68 16.38
CA ALA A 157 19.57 6.42 17.09
C ALA A 157 18.50 6.50 18.18
N ALA A 158 18.46 7.60 18.95
CA ALA A 158 17.41 7.85 19.92
C ALA A 158 16.02 7.93 19.24
N PHE A 159 15.91 8.66 18.12
CA PHE A 159 14.68 8.73 17.34
C PHE A 159 14.23 7.35 16.81
N LEU A 160 15.15 6.52 16.32
CA LEU A 160 14.84 5.18 15.82
C LEU A 160 14.49 4.18 16.93
N GLY A 161 14.67 4.59 18.20
CA GLY A 161 14.49 3.73 19.36
C GLY A 161 15.63 2.75 19.56
N LEU A 162 16.80 3.01 18.98
CA LEU A 162 18.01 2.18 19.10
C LEU A 162 18.80 2.47 20.38
N SER A 163 18.35 3.38 21.22
CA SER A 163 18.96 3.63 22.53
C SER A 163 18.27 2.77 23.60
N GLY A 164 19.04 2.17 24.50
CA GLY A 164 18.52 1.40 25.63
C GLY A 164 18.09 -0.04 25.28
N ARG A 165 16.85 -0.42 25.63
CA ARG A 165 16.37 -1.82 25.58
C ARG A 165 16.36 -2.44 24.17
N HIS A 166 16.40 -1.62 23.11
CA HIS A 166 16.42 -2.05 21.71
C HIS A 166 17.74 -1.73 20.99
N SER A 167 18.85 -1.60 21.74
CA SER A 167 20.18 -1.26 21.20
C SER A 167 20.78 -2.27 20.20
N GLY A 168 20.17 -3.44 20.02
CA GLY A 168 20.60 -4.45 19.04
C GLY A 168 19.72 -4.57 17.80
N ALA A 169 18.70 -3.72 17.64
CA ALA A 169 17.86 -3.73 16.44
C ALA A 169 18.62 -3.13 15.24
N ASP A 170 18.34 -3.63 14.03
CA ASP A 170 18.94 -3.12 12.80
C ASP A 170 18.41 -1.70 12.50
N PRO A 171 19.28 -0.68 12.42
CA PRO A 171 18.86 0.68 12.08
C PRO A 171 18.10 0.79 10.76
N VAL A 172 18.49 -0.01 9.75
CA VAL A 172 17.87 0.01 8.41
C VAL A 172 16.44 -0.54 8.49
N GLU A 173 16.25 -1.65 9.20
CA GLU A 173 14.94 -2.25 9.43
C GLU A 173 14.03 -1.28 10.18
N ARG A 174 14.50 -0.67 11.27
CA ARG A 174 13.74 0.31 12.06
C ARG A 174 13.31 1.50 11.21
N LEU A 175 14.22 2.04 10.41
CA LEU A 175 13.92 3.16 9.52
C LEU A 175 12.87 2.77 8.47
N GLY A 176 12.99 1.57 7.89
CA GLY A 176 12.02 1.01 6.94
C GLY A 176 10.64 0.82 7.55
N GLU A 177 10.55 0.28 8.77
CA GLU A 177 9.29 0.13 9.50
C GLU A 177 8.58 1.47 9.73
N ILE A 178 9.33 2.50 10.16
CA ILE A 178 8.79 3.83 10.39
C ILE A 178 8.31 4.43 9.07
N GLN A 179 9.11 4.32 8.01
CA GLN A 179 8.76 4.83 6.68
C GLN A 179 7.47 4.18 6.16
N ILE A 180 7.31 2.86 6.32
CA ILE A 180 6.10 2.14 5.95
C ILE A 180 4.89 2.63 6.76
N ALA A 181 5.05 2.80 8.09
CA ALA A 181 3.97 3.23 8.96
C ALA A 181 3.48 4.65 8.63
N ILE A 182 4.41 5.60 8.46
CA ILE A 182 4.09 7.00 8.14
C ILE A 182 3.50 7.12 6.73
N ARG A 183 4.05 6.39 5.75
CA ARG A 183 3.49 6.41 4.40
C ARG A 183 2.08 5.85 4.35
N ALA A 184 1.79 4.79 5.10
CA ALA A 184 0.44 4.26 5.22
C ALA A 184 -0.53 5.31 5.81
N ALA A 185 -0.09 6.12 6.76
CA ALA A 185 -0.88 7.22 7.32
C ALA A 185 -1.12 8.36 6.31
N VAL A 186 -0.09 8.78 5.56
CA VAL A 186 -0.23 9.80 4.48
C VAL A 186 -1.17 9.31 3.38
N ASP A 187 -0.99 8.08 2.93
CA ASP A 187 -1.82 7.46 1.90
C ASP A 187 -3.28 7.37 2.37
N TRP A 188 -3.51 7.07 3.65
CA TRP A 188 -4.84 7.08 4.24
C TRP A 188 -5.45 8.48 4.26
N CYS A 189 -4.75 9.50 4.75
CA CYS A 189 -5.26 10.88 4.77
C CYS A 189 -5.59 11.37 3.36
N SER A 190 -4.70 11.10 2.40
CA SER A 190 -4.88 11.48 0.99
C SER A 190 -6.07 10.77 0.35
N ALA A 191 -6.24 9.46 0.61
CA ALA A 191 -7.33 8.68 0.05
C ALA A 191 -8.71 9.07 0.62
N ASN A 192 -8.75 9.59 1.85
CA ASN A 192 -9.98 10.04 2.51
C ASN A 192 -10.19 11.56 2.40
N GLU A 193 -9.32 12.27 1.69
CA GLU A 193 -9.35 13.73 1.54
C GLU A 193 -9.43 14.49 2.88
N VAL A 194 -8.75 13.98 3.90
CA VAL A 194 -8.71 14.59 5.24
C VAL A 194 -7.35 15.22 5.53
N ALA A 195 -7.37 16.40 6.13
CA ALA A 195 -6.16 17.10 6.57
C ALA A 195 -5.58 16.53 7.88
N PHE A 196 -6.36 15.74 8.62
CA PHE A 196 -5.98 15.25 9.94
C PHE A 196 -6.20 13.73 10.09
N LEU A 197 -5.22 13.07 10.68
CA LEU A 197 -5.36 11.72 11.22
C LEU A 197 -5.76 11.83 12.70
N THR A 198 -6.85 11.16 13.07
CA THR A 198 -7.39 11.16 14.44
C THR A 198 -7.53 9.72 14.95
N ASP A 199 -7.57 9.56 16.27
CA ASP A 199 -7.71 8.25 16.93
C ASP A 199 -9.13 7.68 16.87
N GLY A 200 -10.08 8.42 16.28
CA GLY A 200 -11.50 8.09 16.24
C GLY A 200 -12.26 8.35 17.54
N GLY A 201 -11.59 8.89 18.57
CA GLY A 201 -12.16 9.32 19.84
C GLY A 201 -12.26 10.85 19.95
N GLN A 202 -12.82 11.33 21.07
CA GLN A 202 -12.95 12.77 21.35
C GLN A 202 -11.70 13.39 22.01
N GLY A 203 -10.59 12.66 22.17
CA GLY A 203 -9.48 13.08 23.05
C GLY A 203 -8.06 13.04 22.48
N GLY A 204 -7.81 12.38 21.34
CA GLY A 204 -6.46 12.34 20.75
C GLY A 204 -6.07 13.64 20.05
N THR A 205 -4.82 14.08 20.22
CA THR A 205 -4.27 15.22 19.46
C THR A 205 -4.27 14.88 17.97
N PRO A 206 -4.99 15.62 17.11
CA PRO A 206 -5.00 15.37 15.68
C PRO A 206 -3.59 15.53 15.08
N ILE A 207 -3.19 14.62 14.20
CA ILE A 207 -1.93 14.72 13.46
C ILE A 207 -2.25 15.31 12.09
N HIS A 208 -1.69 16.47 11.76
CA HIS A 208 -1.92 17.07 10.44
C HIS A 208 -1.16 16.28 9.36
N ILE A 209 -1.72 16.15 8.16
CA ILE A 209 -1.09 15.44 7.03
C ILE A 209 0.29 16.01 6.67
N ARG A 210 0.47 17.32 6.91
CA ARG A 210 1.78 17.99 6.80
C ARG A 210 2.81 17.42 7.77
N ASP A 211 2.47 17.18 9.03
CA ASP A 211 3.42 16.59 10.00
C ASP A 211 3.86 15.18 9.56
N LEU A 212 2.97 14.43 8.92
CA LEU A 212 3.28 13.11 8.36
C LEU A 212 4.19 13.21 7.12
N ALA A 213 3.98 14.21 6.27
CA ALA A 213 4.84 14.47 5.12
C ALA A 213 6.24 14.94 5.57
N ASP A 214 6.29 15.90 6.49
CA ASP A 214 7.50 16.39 7.13
C ASP A 214 8.29 15.25 7.79
N MET A 215 7.60 14.26 8.38
CA MET A 215 8.24 13.06 8.92
C MET A 215 8.91 12.21 7.84
N LEU A 216 8.33 12.08 6.64
CA LEU A 216 8.99 11.36 5.54
C LEU A 216 10.25 12.08 5.07
N ASP A 217 10.21 13.42 5.01
CA ASP A 217 11.36 14.25 4.68
C ASP A 217 12.45 14.13 5.75
N PHE A 218 12.07 14.09 7.03
CA PHE A 218 12.98 13.84 8.13
C PHE A 218 13.69 12.48 8.00
N LEU A 219 12.95 11.41 7.72
CA LEU A 219 13.54 10.07 7.52
C LEU A 219 14.52 10.07 6.34
N GLN A 220 14.22 10.81 5.27
CA GLN A 220 15.10 10.96 4.13
C GLN A 220 16.37 11.76 4.48
N ALA A 221 16.24 12.81 5.30
CA ALA A 221 17.37 13.57 5.83
C ALA A 221 18.29 12.71 6.70
N LEU A 222 17.73 11.81 7.52
CA LEU A 222 18.52 10.84 8.29
C LEU A 222 19.33 9.92 7.39
N LYS A 223 18.72 9.34 6.33
CA LYS A 223 19.44 8.50 5.34
C LYS A 223 20.60 9.25 4.72
N TYR A 224 20.37 10.48 4.30
CA TYR A 224 21.38 11.30 3.65
C TYR A 224 22.53 11.67 4.59
N ARG A 225 22.24 11.99 5.85
CA ARG A 225 23.24 12.45 6.83
C ARG A 225 24.05 11.32 7.45
N PHE A 226 23.47 10.13 7.61
CA PHE A 226 24.10 8.99 8.27
C PHE A 226 24.13 7.73 7.39
N PRO A 227 24.72 7.79 6.18
CA PRO A 227 24.74 6.67 5.25
C PRO A 227 25.48 5.45 5.82
N GLU A 228 26.57 5.67 6.57
CA GLU A 228 27.37 4.61 7.20
C GLU A 228 26.57 3.74 8.18
N ASN A 229 25.47 4.27 8.71
CA ASN A 229 24.61 3.59 9.66
C ASN A 229 23.28 3.11 9.07
N LEU A 230 22.88 3.63 7.90
CA LEU A 230 21.51 3.48 7.35
C LEU A 230 21.46 2.97 5.90
N ASP A 231 22.59 2.83 5.21
CA ASP A 231 22.63 2.17 3.91
C ASP A 231 22.79 0.65 4.08
N GLU A 232 22.06 -0.12 3.25
CA GLU A 232 22.34 -1.54 3.12
C GLU A 232 23.77 -1.71 2.58
N PRO A 233 24.63 -2.52 3.20
CA PRO A 233 25.94 -2.80 2.63
C PRO A 233 25.71 -3.38 1.24
N ALA A 234 26.20 -2.67 0.21
CA ALA A 234 26.20 -3.16 -1.15
C ALA A 234 26.64 -4.62 -1.14
N GLN A 235 25.79 -5.52 -1.66
CA GLN A 235 26.07 -6.96 -1.68
C GLN A 235 27.43 -7.19 -2.34
N GLY A 236 28.48 -7.35 -1.53
CA GLY A 236 29.85 -7.33 -2.03
C GLY A 236 30.91 -7.50 -0.95
N GLU A 237 30.74 -6.94 0.25
CA GLU A 237 31.75 -7.07 1.31
C GLU A 237 31.30 -8.02 2.43
N LYS A 238 31.36 -9.32 2.15
CA LYS A 238 31.57 -10.30 3.23
C LYS A 238 32.97 -10.05 3.80
N LYS A 239 33.09 -9.22 4.84
CA LYS A 239 34.34 -9.04 5.58
C LYS A 239 34.87 -10.40 6.05
N ALA A 240 35.98 -10.80 5.45
CA ALA A 240 36.80 -11.92 5.87
C ALA A 240 37.25 -11.70 7.32
N LYS A 241 36.71 -12.48 8.25
CA LYS A 241 37.35 -12.67 9.56
C LYS A 241 38.57 -13.56 9.35
N LYS A 242 39.75 -12.93 9.21
CA LYS A 242 41.06 -13.57 9.43
C LYS A 242 41.01 -14.28 10.79
N ARG A 243 40.96 -15.61 10.78
CA ARG A 243 41.48 -16.42 11.88
C ARG A 243 43.00 -16.37 11.77
N ILE A 244 43.64 -15.75 12.74
CA ILE A 244 45.05 -15.99 13.06
C ILE A 244 45.04 -17.30 13.86
N PRO A 245 45.69 -18.38 13.42
CA PRO A 245 46.10 -19.44 14.32
C PRO A 245 47.44 -19.08 14.96
N ASP A 246 47.54 -19.40 16.25
CA ASP A 246 48.74 -19.33 17.09
C ASP A 246 49.95 -20.07 16.50
#